data_AF-A0A2M8QJR9-F1
#
_entry.id   AF-A0A2M8QJR9-F1
#
_cell.length_a   1.000
_cell.length_b   1.000
_cell.length_c   1.000
_cell.angle_alpha   90.00
_cell.angle_beta   90.00
_cell.angle_gamma   90.00
#
_symmetry.space_group_name_H-M   'P 1'
#
loop_
_entity.id
_entity.type
_entity.pdbx_description
1 polymer ?
#
loop_
_entity_poly.entity_id
_entity_poly.type
_entity_poly.pdbx_seq_one_letter_code
_entity_poly.pdbx_strand_id
1 'polypeptide(L)' 'MLQFEFHAYGGDESGVIAAQPTITTERMASHSAARAKAGRIAKQIGGPVDLALAGAAPWDDRYITTASPSEH' A
#
# COMPACT_ATOMS: atom_id res chain seq x y z
N MET A 1 -10.00 8.12 13.98
CA MET A 1 -9.37 7.10 13.11
C MET A 1 -9.62 7.49 11.66
N LEU A 2 -8.60 7.38 10.83
CA LEU A 2 -8.69 7.63 9.39
C LEU A 2 -8.86 6.29 8.68
N GLN A 3 -9.53 6.27 7.54
CA GLN A 3 -9.59 5.10 6.67
C GLN A 3 -8.54 5.25 5.58
N PHE A 4 -7.78 4.20 5.35
CA PHE A 4 -6.71 4.14 4.35
C PHE A 4 -7.05 3.08 3.31
N GLU A 5 -6.50 3.26 2.12
CA GLU A 5 -6.62 2.37 0.98
C GLU A 5 -5.21 1.92 0.58
N PHE A 6 -5.04 0.62 0.41
CA PHE A 6 -3.77 -0.04 0.08
C PHE A 6 -3.92 -0.74 -1.25
N HIS A 7 -3.06 -0.39 -2.20
CA HIS A 7 -2.99 -1.07 -3.50
C HIS A 7 -1.74 -1.94 -3.49
N ALA A 8 -1.92 -3.24 -3.29
CA ALA A 8 -0.83 -4.19 -3.13
C ALA A 8 -0.53 -4.91 -4.46
N TYR A 9 0.65 -4.67 -5.03
CA TYR A 9 1.09 -5.31 -6.26
C TYR A 9 2.03 -6.46 -5.90
N GLY A 10 1.55 -7.70 -6.04
CA GLY A 10 2.34 -8.88 -5.72
C GLY A 10 3.58 -8.98 -6.61
N GLY A 11 4.72 -9.32 -6.01
CA GLY A 11 5.93 -9.69 -6.72
C GLY A 11 6.17 -11.20 -6.67
N ASP A 12 6.80 -11.75 -7.69
CA ASP A 12 7.25 -13.14 -7.71
C ASP A 12 8.77 -13.27 -7.49
N GLU A 13 9.26 -14.52 -7.40
CA GLU A 13 10.68 -14.83 -7.19
C GLU A 13 11.58 -14.38 -8.34
N SER A 14 11.01 -14.09 -9.52
CA SER A 14 11.74 -13.56 -10.69
C SER A 14 11.76 -12.03 -10.71
N GLY A 15 11.16 -11.36 -9.71
CA GLY A 15 11.06 -9.91 -9.62
C GLY A 15 9.98 -9.31 -10.51
N VAL A 16 9.06 -10.12 -11.05
CA VAL A 16 7.93 -9.62 -11.84
C VAL A 16 6.85 -9.10 -10.89
N ILE A 17 6.38 -7.88 -11.14
CA ILE A 17 5.32 -7.24 -10.37
C ILE A 17 3.98 -7.38 -11.11
N ALA A 18 2.93 -7.74 -10.37
CA ALA A 18 1.58 -7.86 -10.89
C ALA A 18 1.09 -6.54 -11.49
N ALA A 19 0.43 -6.61 -12.65
CA ALA A 19 -0.10 -5.43 -13.34
C ALA A 19 -1.33 -4.81 -12.64
N GLN A 20 -2.04 -5.60 -11.83
CA GLN A 20 -3.23 -5.14 -11.10
C GLN A 20 -3.01 -5.30 -9.59
N PRO A 21 -3.34 -4.28 -8.79
CA PRO A 21 -3.21 -4.39 -7.35
C PRO A 21 -4.39 -5.14 -6.74
N THR A 22 -4.13 -5.82 -5.63
CA THR A 22 -5.18 -6.17 -4.68
C THR A 22 -5.47 -4.94 -3.81
N ILE A 23 -6.71 -4.43 -3.89
CA ILE A 23 -7.12 -3.23 -3.17
C ILE A 23 -7.79 -3.63 -1.85
N THR A 24 -7.30 -3.07 -0.75
CA THR A 24 -7.92 -3.23 0.58
C THR A 24 -8.07 -1.89 1.27
N THR A 25 -9.05 -1.76 2.17
CA THR A 25 -9.20 -0.57 3.01
C THR A 25 -9.21 -0.93 4.48
N GLU A 26 -8.62 -0.08 5.33
CA GLU A 26 -8.60 -0.29 6.77
C GLU A 26 -8.59 1.03 7.54
N ARG A 27 -9.25 1.05 8.70
CA ARG A 27 -9.16 2.19 9.62
C ARG A 27 -7.92 2.08 10.49
N MET A 28 -7.09 3.12 10.48
CA MET A 28 -5.89 3.18 11.33
C MET A 28 -5.86 4.46 12.16
N ALA A 29 -5.08 4.43 13.25
CA ALA A 29 -4.95 5.54 14.18
C ALA A 29 -4.19 6.73 13.58
N SER A 30 -3.22 6.49 12.69
CA SER A 30 -2.36 7.52 12.12
C SER A 30 -1.76 7.10 10.76
N HIS A 31 -1.19 8.06 10.03
CA HIS A 31 -0.45 7.83 8.80
C HIS A 31 0.78 6.91 9.04
N SER A 32 1.48 7.09 10.17
CA SER A 32 2.63 6.25 10.52
C SER A 32 2.24 4.78 10.72
N ALA A 33 1.08 4.52 11.34
CA ALA A 33 0.57 3.16 11.50
C ALA A 33 0.22 2.54 10.13
N ALA A 34 -0.38 3.32 9.23
CA ALA A 34 -0.69 2.87 7.87
C ALA A 34 0.58 2.58 7.05
N ARG A 35 1.60 3.44 7.11
CA ARG A 35 2.92 3.21 6.48
C ARG A 35 3.58 1.94 7.00
N ALA A 36 3.61 1.74 8.31
CA ALA A 36 4.17 0.53 8.90
C ALA A 36 3.43 -0.74 8.44
N LYS A 37 2.10 -0.67 8.25
CA LYS A 37 1.33 -1.77 7.67
C LYS A 37 1.66 -1.99 6.20
N ALA A 38 1.70 -0.93 5.39
CA ALA A 38 2.06 -1.01 3.97
C ALA A 38 3.43 -1.69 3.79
N GLY A 39 4.43 -1.33 4.61
CA GLY A 39 5.73 -1.99 4.61
C GLY A 39 5.69 -3.48 4.92
N ARG A 40 4.88 -3.90 5.91
CA ARG A 40 4.70 -5.34 6.21
C ARG A 40 4.04 -6.09 5.05
N ILE A 41 3.03 -5.49 4.42
CA ILE A 41 2.39 -6.07 3.24
C ILE A 41 3.40 -6.19 2.10
N ALA A 42 4.16 -5.12 1.82
CA ALA A 42 5.14 -5.09 0.74
C ALA A 42 6.17 -6.22 0.87
N LYS A 43 6.70 -6.43 2.08
CA LYS A 43 7.59 -7.56 2.40
C LYS A 43 6.91 -8.92 2.20
N GLN A 44 5.66 -9.06 2.63
CA GLN A 44 4.93 -10.33 2.55
C GLN A 44 4.63 -10.72 1.11
N ILE A 45 4.29 -9.76 0.25
CA ILE A 45 3.91 -10.02 -1.14
C ILE A 45 5.10 -9.92 -2.10
N GLY A 46 6.30 -9.57 -1.63
CA GLY A 46 7.47 -9.40 -2.47
C GLY A 46 7.37 -8.25 -3.48
N GLY A 47 6.49 -7.28 -3.27
CA GLY A 47 6.19 -6.22 -4.25
C GLY A 47 5.68 -4.93 -3.61
N PRO A 48 5.53 -3.84 -4.38
CA PRO A 48 5.22 -2.53 -3.84
C PRO A 48 3.77 -2.42 -3.35
N VAL A 49 3.55 -1.50 -2.42
CA VAL A 49 2.21 -1.18 -1.90
C VAL A 49 2.01 0.32 -1.91
N ASP A 50 1.09 0.81 -2.74
CA ASP A 50 0.70 2.21 -2.69
C ASP A 50 -0.31 2.45 -1.57
N LEU A 51 -0.15 3.58 -0.88
CA LEU A 51 -0.96 3.98 0.26
C LEU A 51 -1.61 5.33 -0.03
N ALA A 52 -2.93 5.40 0.19
CA ALA A 52 -3.71 6.62 0.13
C ALA A 52 -4.69 6.70 1.32
N LEU A 53 -5.22 7.90 1.58
CA LEU A 53 -6.46 8.02 2.38
C LEU A 53 -7.61 7.42 1.58
N ALA A 54 -8.51 6.65 2.19
CA ALA A 54 -9.71 6.14 1.50
C ALA A 54 -10.72 7.27 1.26
N GLY A 55 -11.35 7.31 0.08
CA GLY A 55 -12.33 8.34 -0.27
C GLY A 55 -12.68 8.38 -1.75
N ALA A 56 -13.61 9.28 -2.11
CA ALA A 56 -14.10 9.44 -3.47
C ALA A 56 -13.29 10.42 -4.33
N ALA A 57 -12.37 11.18 -3.73
CA ALA A 57 -11.48 12.06 -4.49
C ALA A 57 -10.56 11.24 -5.41
N PRO A 58 -10.08 11.81 -6.53
CA PRO A 58 -9.10 11.18 -7.40
C PRO A 58 -7.91 10.61 -6.61
N TRP A 59 -7.33 9.52 -7.11
CA TRP A 59 -6.25 8.81 -6.42
C TRP A 59 -5.07 9.74 -6.09
N ASP A 60 -4.64 10.53 -7.08
CA ASP A 60 -3.48 11.42 -6.95
C ASP A 60 -3.66 12.48 -5.85
N ASP A 61 -4.90 12.89 -5.58
CA ASP A 61 -5.22 13.86 -4.52
C ASP A 61 -5.18 13.23 -3.11
N ARG A 62 -5.32 11.90 -3.02
CA ARG A 62 -5.36 11.13 -1.76
C ARG A 62 -4.07 10.37 -1.48
N TYR A 63 -3.19 10.27 -2.48
CA TYR A 63 -1.97 9.48 -2.43
C TYR A 63 -1.01 10.00 -1.35
N ILE A 64 -0.44 9.07 -0.59
CA ILE A 64 0.47 9.38 0.51
C ILE A 64 1.90 8.96 0.14
N THR A 65 2.10 7.69 -0.22
CA THR A 65 3.42 7.11 -0.48
C THR A 65 3.30 5.68 -1.04
N THR A 66 4.41 5.15 -1.57
CA THR A 66 4.59 3.75 -1.91
C THR A 66 5.55 3.13 -0.90
N ALA A 67 5.22 1.95 -0.38
CA ALA A 67 6.14 1.13 0.38
C ALA A 67 6.76 0.06 -0.52
N SER A 68 8.09 -0.07 -0.51
CA SER A 68 8.82 -1.12 -1.21
C SER A 68 9.28 -2.22 -0.24
N PRO A 69 9.35 -3.50 -0.66
CA PRO A 69 9.90 -4.57 0.16
C PRO A 69 11.36 -4.34 0.58
N SER A 70 12.13 -3.53 -0.15
CA SER A 70 13.55 -3.27 0.12
C SER A 70 13.84 -2.13 1.10
N GLU A 71 12.86 -1.30 1.45
CA GLU A 71 13.09 -0.03 2.18
C GLU A 71 12.81 -0.09 3.69
N HIS A 72 12.38 -1.25 4.21
CA HIS A 72 11.99 -1.41 5.61
C HIS A 72 12.53 -2.67 6.25
#